data_AF-A0A1G9QI07-F1
#
_entry.id   AF-A0A1G9QI07-F1
#
_cell.length_a   1.000
_cell.length_b   1.000
_cell.length_c   1.000
_cell.angle_alpha   90.00
_cell.angle_beta   90.00
_cell.angle_gamma   90.00
#
_symmetry.space_group_name_H-M   'P 1'
#
loop_
_entity.id
_entity.type
_entity.pdbx_description
1 polymer ?
#
loop_
_entity_poly.entity_id
_entity_poly.type
_entity_poly.pdbx_seq_one_letter_code
_entity_poly.pdbx_strand_id
1 'polypeptide(L)' 'MSDEIGGRVRQMRQKAEELKQAAERVNDPEESKRLKEKARRLQEQSEQESAMGSGDIYPME' A
#
# COMPACT_ATOMS: atom_id res chain seq x y z
N MET A 1 2.94 18.48 7.17
CA MET A 1 1.97 17.36 7.25
C MET A 1 1.90 16.56 5.95
N SER A 2 1.95 17.17 4.75
CA SER A 2 1.89 16.44 3.47
C SER A 2 3.08 15.50 3.21
N ASP A 3 4.29 15.84 3.66
CA ASP A 3 5.48 14.96 3.55
C ASP A 3 5.39 13.67 4.38
N GLU A 4 4.76 13.73 5.56
CA GLU A 4 4.62 12.59 6.46
C GLU A 4 3.63 11.55 5.90
N ILE A 5 2.54 12.03 5.29
CA ILE A 5 1.57 11.16 4.61
C ILE A 5 2.19 10.55 3.35
N GLY A 6 2.92 11.34 2.55
CA GLY A 6 3.65 10.83 1.39
C GLY A 6 4.69 9.76 1.74
N GLY A 7 5.42 9.94 2.85
CA GLY A 7 6.36 8.96 3.38
C GLY A 7 5.68 7.65 3.81
N ARG A 8 4.56 7.75 4.52
CA ARG A 8 3.79 6.60 4.99
C ARG A 8 3.16 5.81 3.84
N VAL A 9 2.59 6.50 2.87
CA VAL A 9 2.04 5.93 1.62
C VAL A 9 3.13 5.14 0.86
N ARG A 10 4.32 5.73 0.69
CA ARG A 10 5.45 5.05 0.03
C ARG A 10 5.86 3.78 0.79
N GLN A 11 5.96 3.85 2.12
CA GLN A 11 6.29 2.69 2.94
C GLN A 11 5.25 1.57 2.83
N MET A 12 3.95 1.91 2.79
CA MET A 12 2.87 0.93 2.63
C MET A 12 2.89 0.27 1.24
N ARG A 13 3.19 1.03 0.17
CA ARG A 13 3.36 0.48 -1.18
C ARG A 13 4.54 -0.47 -1.25
N GLN A 14 5.70 -0.08 -0.70
CA GLN A 14 6.88 -0.93 -0.66
C GLN A 14 6.59 -2.25 0.08
N LYS A 15 5.91 -2.18 1.23
CA LYS A 15 5.53 -3.38 2.00
C LYS A 15 4.55 -4.27 1.22
N ALA A 16 3.64 -3.70 0.44
CA ALA A 16 2.75 -4.46 -0.43
C ALA A 16 3.52 -5.20 -1.53
N GLU A 17 4.54 -4.58 -2.12
CA GLU A 17 5.41 -5.24 -3.11
C GLU A 17 6.23 -6.37 -2.49
N GLU A 18 6.82 -6.16 -1.30
CA GLU A 18 7.54 -7.20 -0.58
C GLU A 18 6.64 -8.42 -0.27
N LEU A 19 5.39 -8.18 0.12
CA LEU A 19 4.41 -9.24 0.36
C LEU A 19 4.03 -9.99 -0.93
N LYS A 20 3.93 -9.29 -2.07
CA LYS A 20 3.72 -9.95 -3.37
C LYS A 20 4.90 -10.83 -3.75
N GLN A 21 6.14 -10.33 -3.62
CA GLN A 21 7.33 -11.12 -3.89
C GLN A 21 7.47 -12.31 -2.94
N ALA A 22 7.13 -12.14 -1.66
CA ALA A 22 7.07 -13.25 -0.71
C ALA A 22 6.03 -14.29 -1.15
N ALA A 23 4.86 -13.85 -1.62
CA ALA A 23 3.81 -14.73 -2.13
C ALA A 23 4.22 -15.54 -3.36
N GLU A 24 5.17 -15.06 -4.15
CA GLU A 24 5.74 -15.76 -5.31
C GLU A 24 6.84 -16.77 -4.91
N ARG A 25 7.50 -16.54 -3.76
CA ARG A 25 8.56 -17.41 -3.24
C ARG A 25 8.04 -18.55 -2.39
N VAL A 26 6.84 -18.42 -1.82
CA VAL A 26 6.21 -19.50 -1.05
C VAL A 26 5.61 -20.55 -1.98
N ASN A 27 5.92 -21.82 -1.72
CA ASN A 27 5.35 -22.96 -2.46
C ASN A 27 3.95 -23.34 -1.98
N ASP A 28 3.51 -22.79 -0.83
CA ASP A 28 2.21 -23.06 -0.27
C ASP A 28 1.14 -22.14 -0.91
N PRO A 29 0.08 -22.71 -1.53
CA PRO A 29 -0.94 -21.93 -2.22
C PRO A 29 -1.85 -21.14 -1.27
N GLU A 30 -2.06 -21.58 -0.03
CA GLU A 30 -2.82 -20.81 0.97
C GLU A 30 -1.99 -19.64 1.51
N GLU A 31 -0.72 -19.86 1.81
CA GLU A 31 0.24 -18.85 2.25
C GLU A 31 0.40 -17.77 1.16
N SER A 32 0.55 -18.19 -0.11
CA SER A 32 0.62 -17.28 -1.27
C SER A 32 -0.64 -16.42 -1.38
N LYS A 33 -1.84 -17.03 -1.21
CA LYS A 33 -3.10 -16.28 -1.22
C LYS A 33 -3.18 -15.27 -0.08
N ARG A 34 -2.83 -15.67 1.15
CA ARG A 34 -2.85 -14.78 2.32
C ARG A 34 -1.90 -13.59 2.14
N LEU A 35 -0.70 -13.83 1.62
CA LEU A 35 0.29 -12.78 1.35
C LEU A 35 -0.18 -11.83 0.25
N LYS A 36 -0.77 -12.35 -0.84
CA LYS A 36 -1.38 -11.52 -1.90
C LYS A 36 -2.55 -10.69 -1.39
N GLU A 37 -3.42 -11.25 -0.56
CA GLU A 37 -4.53 -10.50 0.06
C GLU A 37 -4.02 -9.39 1.00
N LYS A 38 -3.01 -9.69 1.83
CA LYS A 38 -2.36 -8.68 2.68
C LYS A 38 -1.75 -7.55 1.86
N ALA A 39 -1.06 -7.88 0.77
CA ALA A 39 -0.50 -6.90 -0.15
C ALA A 39 -1.59 -6.02 -0.76
N ARG A 40 -2.71 -6.62 -1.22
CA ARG A 40 -3.83 -5.88 -1.79
C ARG A 40 -4.42 -4.90 -0.78
N ARG A 41 -4.70 -5.35 0.44
CA ARG A 41 -5.22 -4.49 1.52
C ARG A 41 -4.28 -3.33 1.85
N LEU A 42 -2.97 -3.57 1.91
CA LEU A 42 -1.98 -2.50 2.14
C LEU A 42 -1.98 -1.45 1.02
N GLN A 43 -2.16 -1.90 -0.23
CA GLN A 43 -2.25 -1.01 -1.38
C GLN A 43 -3.54 -0.17 -1.33
N GLU A 44 -4.69 -0.80 -1.05
CA GLU A 44 -5.99 -0.12 -0.90
C GLU A 44 -5.94 0.92 0.24
N GLN A 45 -5.34 0.57 1.39
CA GLN A 45 -5.16 1.52 2.50
C GLN A 45 -4.20 2.66 2.14
N SER A 46 -3.14 2.38 1.39
CA SER A 46 -2.22 3.40 0.90
C SER A 46 -2.92 4.40 -0.02
N GLU A 47 -3.80 3.92 -0.89
CA GLU A 47 -4.60 4.77 -1.78
C GLU A 47 -5.61 5.62 -0.99
N GLN A 48 -6.27 5.04 0.01
CA GLN A 48 -7.16 5.80 0.90
C GLN A 48 -6.42 6.86 1.72
N GLU A 49 -5.26 6.54 2.30
CA GLU A 49 -4.45 7.53 3.04
C GLU A 49 -3.84 8.57 2.10
N SER A 50 -3.51 8.21 0.86
CA SER A 50 -3.12 9.18 -0.17
C SER A 50 -4.27 10.12 -0.54
N ALA A 51 -5.49 9.58 -0.71
CA ALA A 51 -6.67 10.36 -1.07
C ALA A 51 -7.13 11.27 0.07
N MET A 52 -7.07 10.80 1.32
CA MET A 52 -7.36 11.62 2.50
C MET A 52 -6.26 12.66 2.76
N GLY A 53 -4.98 12.33 2.50
CA GLY A 53 -3.87 13.29 2.61
C GLY A 53 -3.78 14.31 1.47
N SER A 54 -4.32 13.97 0.29
CA SER A 54 -4.45 14.87 -0.86
C SER A 54 -5.77 15.66 -0.87
N GLY A 55 -6.67 15.42 0.08
CA GLY A 55 -7.98 16.11 0.18
C GLY A 55 -7.89 17.63 0.37
N ASP A 56 -6.71 18.16 0.71
CA ASP A 56 -6.40 19.59 0.80
C ASP A 56 -5.38 20.08 -0.25
N ILE A 57 -5.07 19.29 -1.28
CA ILE A 57 -4.19 19.71 -2.39
C ILE A 57 -4.94 19.65 -3.73
N TYR A 58 -6.00 20.43 -3.81
CA TYR A 58 -6.28 21.22 -5.00
C TYR A 58 -6.28 22.70 -4.57
N PRO A 59 -5.25 23.50 -4.90
CA PRO A 59 -5.50 24.93 -5.04
C PRO A 59 -6.46 25.05 -6.23
N MET A 60 -7.73 25.28 -5.94
CA MET A 60 -8.64 25.86 -6.94
C MET A 60 -8.13 27.28 -7.18
N GLU A 61 -7.31 27.47 -8.22
CA GLU A 61 -7.26 28.77 -8.90
C GLU A 61 -8.50 28.95 -9.78
#